data_AF-K9HD30-F1
#
_entry.id   AF-K9HD30-F1
#
_cell.length_a   1.000
_cell.length_b   1.000
_cell.length_c   1.000
_cell.angle_alpha   90.00
_cell.angle_beta   90.00
_cell.angle_gamma   90.00
#
_symmetry.space_group_name_H-M   'P 1'
#
loop_
_entity.id
_entity.type
_entity.pdbx_description
1 polymer ?
#
loop_
_entity_poly.entity_id
_entity_poly.type
_entity_poly.pdbx_seq_one_letter_code
_entity_poly.pdbx_strand_id
1 'polypeptide(L)'
;MPGTPTAHHAYNLFSLTMESRHGCDWREKVEPYSVALLADEIVLGFGAEPLTGSATQSGGAVPTVWRFPDGSTCRTGHFGLKMEEELRKSA
;
A
#
# COMPACT_ATOMS: atom_id res chain seq x y z
N MET A 1 -6.76 19.26 -7.42
CA MET A 1 -8.00 19.38 -6.61
C MET A 1 -7.63 19.17 -5.15
N PRO A 2 -7.91 20.11 -4.24
CA PRO A 2 -7.77 19.84 -2.81
C PRO A 2 -8.78 18.75 -2.42
N GLY A 3 -8.31 17.66 -1.82
CA GLY A 3 -9.16 16.57 -1.32
C GLY A 3 -9.21 15.30 -2.17
N THR A 4 -8.51 15.24 -3.31
CA THR A 4 -8.40 13.97 -4.05
C THR A 4 -7.48 12.99 -3.30
N PRO A 5 -7.93 11.76 -3.02
CA PRO A 5 -7.09 10.68 -2.51
C PRO A 5 -5.84 10.48 -3.37
N THR A 6 -4.69 10.27 -2.72
CA THR A 6 -3.38 10.09 -3.38
C THR A 6 -2.65 8.91 -2.75
N ALA A 7 -1.64 8.39 -3.44
CA ALA A 7 -0.74 7.37 -2.92
C ALA A 7 -0.04 7.81 -1.61
N HIS A 8 0.29 9.09 -1.48
CA HIS A 8 0.89 9.64 -0.25
C HIS A 8 -0.06 9.58 0.93
N HIS A 9 -1.35 9.90 0.74
CA HIS A 9 -2.33 9.83 1.81
C HIS A 9 -2.49 8.38 2.32
N ALA A 10 -2.55 7.42 1.39
CA ALA A 10 -2.61 6.00 1.74
C ALA A 10 -1.33 5.52 2.45
N TYR A 11 -0.15 5.90 1.95
CA TYR A 11 1.14 5.57 2.58
C TYR A 11 1.22 6.10 4.01
N ASN A 12 0.85 7.36 4.23
CA ASN A 12 0.89 7.97 5.56
C ASN A 12 -0.05 7.25 6.53
N LEU A 13 -1.27 6.92 6.09
CA LEU A 13 -2.21 6.18 6.93
C LEU A 13 -1.67 4.78 7.24
N PHE A 14 -1.11 4.07 6.27
CA PHE A 14 -0.52 2.75 6.47
C PHE A 14 0.62 2.80 7.49
N SER A 15 1.59 3.69 7.31
CA SER A 15 2.73 3.83 8.21
C SER A 15 2.30 4.19 9.63
N LEU A 16 1.42 5.18 9.80
CA LEU A 16 0.88 5.56 11.10
C LEU A 16 0.11 4.41 11.76
N THR A 17 -0.67 3.65 10.99
CA THR A 17 -1.45 2.52 11.51
C THR A 17 -0.53 1.40 12.01
N MET A 18 0.48 1.04 11.23
CA MET A 18 1.44 -0.01 11.61
C MET A 18 2.25 0.39 12.84
N GLU A 19 2.79 1.61 12.86
CA GLU A 19 3.58 2.11 13.98
C GLU A 19 2.75 2.26 15.26
N SER A 20 1.51 2.74 15.16
CA SER A 20 0.63 2.90 16.32
C SER A 20 0.19 1.56 16.93
N ARG A 21 -0.03 0.53 16.11
CA ARG A 21 -0.51 -0.78 16.57
C ARG A 21 0.61 -1.73 17.02
N HIS A 22 1.76 -1.67 16.35
CA HIS A 22 2.80 -2.69 16.48
C HIS A 22 4.18 -2.12 16.85
N GLY A 23 4.33 -0.80 16.93
CA GLY A 23 5.61 -0.13 17.20
C GLY A 23 6.46 0.08 15.93
N CYS A 24 7.61 0.75 16.08
CA CYS A 24 8.50 1.07 14.96
C CYS A 24 9.19 -0.13 14.32
N ASP A 25 9.28 -1.26 15.04
CA ASP A 25 9.88 -2.52 14.61
C ASP A 25 8.85 -3.53 14.09
N TRP A 26 7.66 -3.05 13.71
CA TRP A 26 6.56 -3.90 13.22
C TRP A 26 6.95 -4.83 12.07
N ARG A 27 7.91 -4.42 11.24
CA ARG A 27 8.38 -5.20 10.07
C ARG A 27 8.95 -6.57 10.45
N GLU A 28 9.45 -6.71 11.68
CA GLU A 28 10.01 -7.96 12.19
C GLU A 28 8.99 -8.78 12.99
N LYS A 29 7.89 -8.14 13.41
CA LYS A 29 6.91 -8.71 14.34
C LYS A 29 5.61 -9.14 13.68
N VAL A 30 5.20 -8.45 12.63
CA VAL A 30 3.92 -8.68 11.97
C VAL A 30 4.12 -9.62 10.79
N GLU A 31 3.25 -10.62 10.69
CA GLU A 31 3.28 -11.57 9.58
C GLU A 31 3.13 -10.83 8.24
N PRO A 32 3.99 -11.10 7.24
CA PRO A 32 3.97 -10.39 5.96
C PRO A 32 2.62 -10.41 5.25
N TYR A 33 1.86 -11.50 5.39
CA TYR A 33 0.52 -11.61 4.83
C TYR A 33 -0.45 -10.58 5.44
N SER A 34 -0.41 -10.40 6.76
CA SER A 34 -1.22 -9.41 7.48
C SER A 34 -0.85 -7.97 7.09
N VAL A 35 0.44 -7.71 6.86
CA VAL A 35 0.94 -6.40 6.39
C VAL A 35 0.35 -6.07 5.01
N ALA A 36 0.40 -7.04 4.10
CA ALA A 36 -0.07 -6.88 2.74
C ALA A 36 -1.59 -6.71 2.67
N LEU A 37 -2.35 -7.47 3.47
CA LEU A 37 -3.79 -7.31 3.61
C LEU A 37 -4.18 -5.89 4.04
N LEU A 38 -3.55 -5.36 5.09
CA LEU A 38 -3.82 -4.00 5.54
C LEU A 38 -3.46 -2.96 4.47
N ALA A 39 -2.35 -3.16 3.77
CA ALA A 39 -1.97 -2.27 2.67
C ALA A 39 -3.02 -2.28 1.56
N ASP A 40 -3.53 -3.45 1.16
CA ASP A 40 -4.60 -3.61 0.16
C ASP A 40 -5.92 -2.94 0.62
N GLU A 41 -6.31 -3.15 1.87
CA GLU A 41 -7.51 -2.52 2.45
C GLU A 41 -7.43 -0.99 2.42
N ILE A 42 -6.27 -0.42 2.76
CA ILE A 42 -6.06 1.02 2.75
C ILE A 42 -6.14 1.56 1.33
N VAL A 43 -5.42 0.99 0.35
CA VAL A 43 -5.44 1.53 -1.02
C VAL A 43 -6.84 1.43 -1.64
N LEU A 44 -7.59 0.36 -1.35
CA LEU A 44 -8.99 0.22 -1.76
C LEU A 44 -9.89 1.28 -1.10
N GLY A 45 -9.70 1.56 0.19
CA GLY A 45 -10.44 2.60 0.91
C GLY A 45 -10.19 4.02 0.37
N PHE A 46 -9.06 4.25 -0.28
CA PHE A 46 -8.72 5.49 -0.98
C PHE A 46 -9.18 5.51 -2.45
N GLY A 47 -9.90 4.48 -2.90
CA GLY A 47 -10.46 4.39 -4.25
C GLY A 47 -9.44 4.08 -5.33
N ALA A 48 -8.34 3.41 -4.97
CA ALA A 48 -7.34 2.99 -5.96
C ALA A 48 -7.81 1.75 -6.75
N GLU A 49 -7.41 1.69 -8.02
CA GLU A 49 -7.71 0.59 -8.92
C GLU A 49 -6.43 -0.19 -9.27
N PRO A 50 -6.49 -1.54 -9.35
CA PRO A 50 -5.32 -2.34 -9.67
C PRO A 50 -4.93 -2.17 -11.15
N LEU A 51 -3.64 -1.91 -11.41
CA LEU A 51 -3.07 -1.75 -12.76
C LEU A 51 -2.61 -3.06 -13.39
N THR A 52 -2.33 -4.08 -12.59
CA THR A 52 -1.96 -5.42 -13.05
C THR A 52 -3.03 -6.44 -12.65
N GLY A 53 -3.40 -7.32 -13.59
CA GLY A 53 -4.49 -8.29 -13.46
C GLY A 53 -4.24 -9.47 -12.51
N SER A 54 -3.44 -9.29 -11.46
CA SER A 54 -3.29 -10.27 -10.38
C SER A 54 -3.85 -9.74 -9.08
N ALA A 55 -5.03 -9.12 -9.16
CA ALA A 55 -5.92 -9.02 -8.00
C ALA A 55 -6.36 -10.45 -7.66
N THR A 56 -5.56 -11.17 -6.88
CA THR A 56 -6.11 -12.30 -6.15
C THR A 56 -7.18 -11.72 -5.24
N GLN A 57 -8.43 -12.18 -5.41
CA GLN A 57 -9.56 -11.77 -4.56
C GLN A 57 -9.27 -12.01 -3.06
N SER A 58 -8.27 -12.84 -2.75
CA SER A 58 -7.63 -12.99 -1.47
C SER A 58 -6.33 -12.17 -1.42
N GLY A 59 -6.47 -10.86 -1.19
CA GLY A 59 -5.34 -9.95 -1.00
C GLY A 59 -4.30 -10.50 -0.02
N GLY A 60 -3.06 -10.08 -0.19
CA GLY A 60 -2.04 -10.30 0.83
C GLY A 60 -0.73 -10.97 0.39
N ALA A 61 -0.63 -11.58 -0.80
CA ALA A 61 0.62 -12.25 -1.20
C ALA A 61 1.24 -11.75 -2.50
N VAL A 62 0.41 -11.40 -3.50
CA VAL A 62 0.92 -10.98 -4.81
C VAL A 62 1.17 -9.48 -4.80
N PRO A 63 2.39 -9.02 -5.13
CA PRO A 63 2.64 -7.60 -5.20
C PRO A 63 1.77 -6.94 -6.28
N THR A 64 0.93 -6.00 -5.88
CA THR A 64 -0.07 -5.37 -6.76
C THR A 64 0.24 -3.88 -6.91
N VAL A 65 0.22 -3.39 -8.15
CA VAL A 65 0.37 -1.96 -8.43
C VAL A 65 -1.01 -1.34 -8.54
N TRP A 66 -1.22 -0.22 -7.87
CA TRP A 66 -2.50 0.47 -7.76
C TRP A 66 -2.38 1.88 -8.34
N ARG A 67 -3.45 2.36 -8.97
CA ARG A 67 -3.60 3.74 -9.46
C ARG A 67 -4.69 4.45 -8.68
N PHE A 68 -4.35 5.60 -8.12
CA PHE A 68 -5.27 6.46 -7.37
C PHE A 68 -6.03 7.42 -8.29
N PRO A 69 -7.11 8.05 -7.80
CA PRO A 69 -7.89 9.02 -8.57
C PRO A 69 -7.10 10.24 -9.07
N ASP A 70 -6.02 10.62 -8.39
CA ASP A 70 -5.11 11.69 -8.82
C ASP A 70 -4.09 11.24 -9.89
N GLY A 71 -4.07 9.96 -10.24
CA GLY A 71 -3.13 9.34 -11.17
C GLY A 71 -1.83 8.87 -10.52
N SER A 72 -1.61 9.14 -9.23
CA SER A 72 -0.46 8.59 -8.50
C SER A 72 -0.56 7.07 -8.37
N THR A 73 0.59 6.42 -8.18
CA THR A 73 0.66 4.96 -8.09
C THR A 73 1.44 4.49 -6.89
N CYS A 74 1.04 3.35 -6.36
CA CYS A 74 1.79 2.64 -5.33
C CYS A 74 1.79 1.14 -5.58
N ARG A 75 2.63 0.43 -4.84
CA ARG A 75 2.69 -1.02 -4.83
C ARG A 75 2.44 -1.55 -3.42
N THR A 76 1.55 -2.52 -3.30
CA THR A 76 1.33 -3.28 -2.06
C THR A 76 2.01 -4.64 -2.14
N GLY A 77 2.19 -5.30 -1.00
CA GLY A 77 2.73 -6.66 -0.88
C GLY A 77 3.22 -6.94 0.53
N HIS A 78 3.99 -8.03 0.70
CA HIS A 78 4.52 -8.49 2.00
C HIS A 78 5.29 -7.45 2.82
N PHE A 79 5.84 -6.43 2.16
CA PHE A 79 6.58 -5.35 2.81
C PHE A 79 5.71 -4.11 3.08
N GLY A 80 4.41 -4.21 2.86
CA GLY A 80 3.44 -3.13 2.98
C GLY A 80 3.32 -2.30 1.71
N LEU A 81 3.08 -1.01 1.90
CA LEU A 81 2.84 -0.05 0.83
C LEU A 81 4.15 0.68 0.47
N LYS A 82 4.53 0.68 -0.81
CA LYS A 82 5.65 1.45 -1.37
C LYS A 82 5.17 2.37 -2.47
N MET A 83 5.69 3.60 -2.50
CA MET A 83 5.37 4.58 -3.55
C MET A 83 6.30 4.40 -4.75
N GLU A 84 5.78 4.55 -5.97
CA GLU A 84 6.54 4.32 -7.22
C GLU A 84 7.67 5.33 -7.48
N GLU A 85 7.66 6.53 -6.87
CA GLU A 85 8.80 7.44 -6.92
C GLU A 85 10.08 6.84 -6.30
N GLU A 86 9.95 5.95 -5.32
CA GLU A 86 11.10 5.23 -4.73
C GLU A 86 11.61 4.10 -5.65
N LEU A 87 10.73 3.54 -6.50
CA LEU A 87 11.09 2.45 -7.43
C LEU A 87 11.99 2.94 -8.58
N ARG A 88 11.86 4.20 -9.02
CA ARG A 88 12.76 4.80 -10.03
C ARG A 88 14.21 5.00 -9.53
N LYS A 89 14.44 5.05 -8.23
CA LYS A 89 15.80 5.19 -7.66
C LYS A 89 16.51 3.85 -7.43
N SER A 90 15.82 2.73 -7.68
CA SER A 90 16.31 1.38 -7.41
C SER A 90 16.64 0.59 -8.68
N ALA A 91 16.76 1.26 -9.83
CA ALA A 91 17.06 0.67 -11.14
C ALA A 91 18.39 1.17 -11.69
#